data_AF-A0A952PLT1-F1
#
_entry.id   AF-A0A952PLT1-F1
#
_cell.length_a   1.000
_cell.length_b   1.000
_cell.length_c   1.000
_cell.angle_alpha   90.00
_cell.angle_beta   90.00
_cell.angle_gamma   90.00
#
_symmetry.space_group_name_H-M   'P 1'
#
loop_
_entity.id
_entity.type
_entity.pdbx_description
1 polymer ?
#
loop_
_entity_poly.entity_id
_entity_poly.type
_entity_poly.pdbx_seq_one_letter_code
_entity_poly.pdbx_strand_id
1 'polypeptide(L)'
;MKNDEPKQVFLGGACGLTTWRKDIAIPLFEEANVSYHNPQMPLGAWKEDDQFDEMRRKDECLVQLFVINGDTRGVASVAEVAYLIGARKPVAIVLEDIKAGTDVYGTTIDAVEADDLNRGRIFVRAMAERHNVPIFTDIAEGTRYCIKLVKELEGSLTLRQINEALSQIEFTNHVFQAEEAPGGFHLWLSGIEPDSYTGKMEIQESRRWFISNKCTPSDVVRTAFKATSTWAEHEARETFKYKGARVFSPHFDLNKVAARRNEADIDENIEEHVHNTPAPLVVQSARPCTV
;
A
#
# COMPACT_ATOMS: atom_id res chain seq x y z
N MET A 1 17.17 -15.37 -23.16
CA MET A 1 16.15 -14.94 -22.18
C MET A 1 15.09 -14.18 -22.97
N LYS A 2 13.81 -14.58 -22.93
CA LYS A 2 12.75 -13.77 -23.55
C LYS A 2 12.71 -12.42 -22.82
N ASN A 3 12.57 -11.31 -23.53
CA ASN A 3 12.36 -9.99 -22.93
C ASN A 3 11.10 -10.05 -22.04
N ASP A 4 11.28 -10.24 -20.74
CA ASP A 4 10.24 -10.26 -19.73
C ASP A 4 10.04 -8.84 -19.19
N GLU A 5 9.89 -7.88 -20.11
CA GLU A 5 9.57 -6.51 -19.74
C GLU A 5 8.16 -6.46 -19.15
N PRO A 6 7.97 -5.81 -17.99
CA PRO A 6 6.66 -5.63 -17.38
C PRO A 6 5.64 -5.09 -18.39
N LYS A 7 4.46 -5.71 -18.41
CA LYS A 7 3.36 -5.28 -19.28
C LYS A 7 2.52 -4.23 -18.58
N GLN A 8 1.89 -3.35 -19.35
CA GLN A 8 1.05 -2.29 -18.77
C GLN A 8 -0.30 -2.83 -18.30
N VAL A 9 -0.85 -3.83 -18.99
CA VAL A 9 -2.20 -4.36 -18.72
C VAL A 9 -2.18 -5.86 -18.45
N PHE A 10 -2.85 -6.31 -17.39
CA PHE A 10 -3.17 -7.73 -17.18
C PHE A 10 -4.58 -8.05 -17.69
N LEU A 11 -4.74 -9.15 -18.45
CA LEU A 11 -6.03 -9.56 -19.04
C LEU A 11 -6.71 -10.69 -18.24
N GLY A 12 -7.41 -10.34 -17.17
CA GLY A 12 -8.14 -11.26 -16.29
C GLY A 12 -9.57 -11.57 -16.72
N GLY A 13 -10.21 -12.51 -16.02
CA GLY A 13 -11.60 -12.90 -16.28
C GLY A 13 -11.75 -14.13 -17.18
N ALA A 14 -12.92 -14.26 -17.81
CA ALA A 14 -13.34 -15.39 -18.62
C ALA A 14 -12.19 -15.92 -19.50
N CYS A 15 -11.86 -17.20 -19.30
CA CYS A 15 -10.69 -17.87 -19.87
C CYS A 15 -11.12 -19.21 -20.50
N GLY A 16 -10.17 -20.03 -20.95
CA GLY A 16 -10.45 -21.30 -21.59
C GLY A 16 -10.64 -21.15 -23.10
N LEU A 17 -11.85 -21.39 -23.59
CA LEU A 17 -12.17 -21.34 -25.03
C LEU A 17 -12.67 -19.96 -25.52
N THR A 18 -12.74 -18.97 -24.62
CA THR A 18 -13.20 -17.62 -24.95
C THR A 18 -12.22 -16.91 -25.88
N THR A 19 -12.72 -16.11 -26.81
CA THR A 19 -11.90 -15.41 -27.82
C THR A 19 -11.83 -13.90 -27.64
N TRP A 20 -12.53 -13.32 -26.65
CA TRP A 20 -12.61 -11.86 -26.46
C TRP A 20 -11.25 -11.17 -26.38
N ARG A 21 -10.22 -11.85 -25.82
CA ARG A 21 -8.84 -11.33 -25.81
C ARG A 21 -8.33 -11.15 -27.22
N LYS A 22 -8.36 -12.21 -28.02
CA LYS A 22 -7.85 -12.25 -29.39
C LYS A 22 -8.68 -11.37 -30.33
N ASP A 23 -10.00 -11.42 -30.21
CA ASP A 23 -10.90 -10.85 -31.21
C ASP A 23 -11.19 -9.36 -30.97
N ILE A 24 -11.09 -8.89 -29.72
CA ILE A 24 -11.49 -7.53 -29.33
C ILE A 24 -10.37 -6.81 -28.59
N ALA A 25 -9.94 -7.33 -27.44
CA ALA A 25 -9.11 -6.55 -26.52
C ALA A 25 -7.68 -6.33 -27.06
N ILE A 26 -7.02 -7.39 -27.55
CA ILE A 26 -5.66 -7.35 -28.07
C ILE A 26 -5.55 -6.40 -29.27
N PRO A 27 -6.40 -6.48 -30.31
CA PRO A 27 -6.35 -5.52 -31.43
C PRO A 27 -6.43 -4.05 -30.98
N LEU A 28 -7.29 -3.74 -30.02
CA LEU A 28 -7.42 -2.38 -29.47
C LEU A 28 -6.18 -1.93 -28.69
N PHE A 29 -5.54 -2.84 -27.94
CA PHE A 29 -4.29 -2.54 -27.26
C PHE A 29 -3.12 -2.34 -28.22
N GLU A 30 -3.02 -3.18 -29.26
CA GLU A 30 -2.00 -3.06 -30.32
C GLU A 30 -2.16 -1.74 -31.08
N GLU A 31 -3.38 -1.37 -31.46
CA GLU A 31 -3.69 -0.08 -32.10
C GLU A 31 -3.30 1.12 -31.22
N ALA A 32 -3.51 1.01 -29.91
CA ALA A 32 -3.16 2.05 -28.95
C ALA A 32 -1.70 2.03 -28.48
N ASN A 33 -0.86 1.11 -28.99
CA ASN A 33 0.51 0.86 -28.54
C ASN A 33 0.62 0.62 -27.02
N VAL A 34 -0.34 -0.13 -26.45
CA VAL A 34 -0.37 -0.53 -25.05
C VAL A 34 0.05 -1.99 -24.92
N SER A 35 1.05 -2.26 -24.08
CA SER A 35 1.53 -3.61 -23.82
C SER A 35 0.62 -4.38 -22.85
N TYR A 36 0.42 -5.68 -23.09
CA TYR A 36 -0.47 -6.50 -22.29
C TYR A 36 0.13 -7.87 -21.96
N HIS A 37 -0.31 -8.44 -20.84
CA HIS A 37 -0.08 -9.82 -20.47
C HIS A 37 -1.38 -10.63 -20.61
N ASN A 38 -1.35 -11.63 -21.49
CA ASN A 38 -2.44 -12.59 -21.67
C ASN A 38 -2.15 -13.88 -20.88
N PRO A 39 -2.86 -14.16 -19.78
CA PRO A 39 -2.67 -15.36 -18.97
C PRO A 39 -3.32 -16.61 -19.57
N GLN A 40 -4.07 -16.48 -20.67
CA GLN A 40 -4.80 -17.59 -21.27
C GLN A 40 -3.82 -18.62 -21.87
N MET A 41 -3.78 -19.79 -21.24
CA MET A 41 -2.99 -20.93 -21.68
C MET A 41 -3.83 -21.94 -22.47
N PRO A 42 -3.21 -22.77 -23.33
CA PRO A 42 -3.90 -23.90 -23.96
C PRO A 42 -4.55 -24.82 -22.93
N LEU A 43 -5.63 -25.49 -23.33
CA LEU A 43 -6.38 -26.39 -22.45
C LEU A 43 -5.45 -27.47 -21.88
N GLY A 44 -5.43 -27.61 -20.55
CA GLY A 44 -4.59 -28.59 -19.84
C GLY A 44 -3.11 -28.22 -19.70
N ALA A 45 -2.69 -27.03 -20.16
CA ALA A 45 -1.30 -26.58 -20.02
C ALA A 45 -1.01 -25.94 -18.65
N TRP A 46 -2.04 -25.57 -17.89
CA TRP A 46 -1.92 -24.93 -16.58
C TRP A 46 -1.38 -25.89 -15.50
N LYS A 47 -0.48 -25.39 -14.66
CA LYS A 47 0.13 -26.06 -13.51
C LYS A 47 0.05 -25.15 -12.28
N GLU A 48 0.17 -25.73 -11.09
CA GLU A 48 0.14 -24.96 -9.83
C GLU A 48 1.21 -23.85 -9.78
N ASP A 49 2.41 -24.11 -10.31
CA ASP A 49 3.49 -23.11 -10.36
C ASP A 49 3.12 -21.88 -11.21
N ASP A 50 2.21 -22.02 -12.18
CA ASP A 50 1.74 -20.91 -13.02
C ASP A 50 0.88 -19.92 -12.21
N GLN A 51 0.34 -20.33 -11.05
CA GLN A 51 -0.39 -19.44 -10.16
C GLN A 51 0.50 -18.31 -9.63
N PHE A 52 1.71 -18.64 -9.16
CA PHE A 52 2.65 -17.63 -8.65
C PHE A 52 3.13 -16.70 -9.75
N ASP A 53 3.28 -17.24 -10.95
CA ASP A 53 3.68 -16.49 -12.15
C ASP A 53 2.59 -15.48 -12.57
N GLU A 54 1.33 -15.90 -12.51
CA GLU A 54 0.16 -15.06 -12.77
C GLU A 54 -0.01 -13.98 -11.69
N MET A 55 0.13 -14.33 -10.41
CA MET A 55 0.08 -13.37 -9.30
C MET A 55 1.16 -12.29 -9.47
N ARG A 56 2.40 -12.70 -9.78
CA ARG A 56 3.50 -11.76 -10.02
C ARG A 56 3.18 -10.82 -11.18
N ARG A 57 2.64 -11.33 -12.29
CA ARG A 57 2.29 -10.52 -13.46
C ARG A 57 1.14 -9.55 -13.21
N LYS A 58 0.17 -9.92 -12.38
CA LYS A 58 -0.89 -8.99 -11.94
C LYS A 58 -0.33 -7.82 -11.14
N ASP A 59 0.61 -8.09 -10.25
CA ASP A 59 1.26 -7.07 -9.41
C ASP A 59 2.20 -6.16 -10.22
N GLU A 60 2.77 -6.66 -11.32
CA GLU A 60 3.65 -5.90 -12.20
C GLU A 60 2.91 -4.94 -13.14
N CYS A 61 1.64 -5.23 -13.47
CA CYS A 61 0.87 -4.43 -14.42
C CYS A 61 0.34 -3.13 -13.79
N LEU A 62 0.30 -2.06 -14.58
CA LEU A 62 -0.25 -0.77 -14.16
C LEU A 62 -1.77 -0.82 -13.99
N VAL A 63 -2.46 -1.54 -14.88
CA VAL A 63 -3.92 -1.66 -14.92
C VAL A 63 -4.32 -3.12 -15.14
N GLN A 64 -5.45 -3.53 -14.59
CA GLN A 64 -6.03 -4.85 -14.85
C GLN A 64 -7.37 -4.70 -15.58
N LEU A 65 -7.58 -5.45 -16.66
CA LEU A 65 -8.87 -5.58 -17.36
C LEU A 65 -9.49 -6.93 -16.97
N PHE A 66 -10.71 -6.91 -16.44
CA PHE A 66 -11.47 -8.12 -16.13
C PHE A 66 -12.76 -8.20 -16.94
N VAL A 67 -12.93 -9.30 -17.67
CA VAL A 67 -14.18 -9.62 -18.38
C VAL A 67 -14.89 -10.77 -17.67
N ILE A 68 -16.06 -10.51 -17.11
CA ILE A 68 -16.87 -11.48 -16.37
C ILE A 68 -18.25 -11.55 -17.05
N ASN A 69 -18.45 -12.56 -17.90
CA ASN A 69 -19.68 -12.74 -18.67
C ASN A 69 -20.22 -14.17 -18.51
N GLY A 70 -21.14 -14.58 -19.39
CA GLY A 70 -21.75 -15.91 -19.40
C GLY A 70 -20.85 -17.04 -19.92
N ASP A 71 -19.66 -16.74 -20.45
CA ASP A 71 -18.78 -17.76 -21.02
C ASP A 71 -18.12 -18.67 -19.96
N THR A 72 -18.09 -18.19 -18.70
CA THR A 72 -17.62 -18.96 -17.54
C THR A 72 -18.50 -18.68 -16.32
N ARG A 73 -18.45 -19.54 -15.31
CA ARG A 73 -19.11 -19.28 -14.02
C ARG A 73 -18.59 -18.01 -13.33
N GLY A 74 -17.30 -17.68 -13.52
CA GLY A 74 -16.71 -16.40 -13.13
C GLY A 74 -16.46 -16.21 -11.62
N VAL A 75 -16.61 -17.26 -10.80
CA VAL A 75 -16.54 -17.16 -9.32
C VAL A 75 -15.21 -16.60 -8.83
N ALA A 76 -14.08 -17.13 -9.34
CA ALA A 76 -12.76 -16.62 -8.98
C ALA A 76 -12.59 -15.14 -9.38
N SER A 77 -12.98 -14.80 -10.61
CA SER A 77 -12.87 -13.44 -11.14
C SER A 77 -13.70 -12.41 -10.37
N VAL A 78 -14.87 -12.82 -9.86
CA VAL A 78 -15.68 -11.98 -8.95
C VAL A 78 -14.90 -11.65 -7.66
N ALA A 79 -14.27 -12.64 -7.04
CA ALA A 79 -13.47 -12.44 -5.84
C ALA A 79 -12.23 -11.56 -6.10
N GLU A 80 -11.56 -11.77 -7.22
CA GLU A 80 -10.40 -10.97 -7.63
C GLU A 80 -10.77 -9.51 -7.86
N VAL A 81 -11.85 -9.24 -8.61
CA VAL A 81 -12.31 -7.87 -8.87
C VAL A 81 -12.73 -7.19 -7.57
N ALA A 82 -13.40 -7.88 -6.66
CA ALA A 82 -13.72 -7.33 -5.33
C ALA A 82 -12.46 -6.93 -4.56
N TYR A 83 -11.42 -7.78 -4.57
CA TYR A 83 -10.12 -7.44 -3.98
C TYR A 83 -9.50 -6.20 -4.63
N LEU A 84 -9.47 -6.12 -5.96
CA LEU A 84 -8.87 -4.98 -6.68
C LEU A 84 -9.60 -3.66 -6.36
N ILE A 85 -10.93 -3.67 -6.32
CA ILE A 85 -11.72 -2.48 -5.94
C ILE A 85 -11.40 -2.07 -4.49
N GLY A 86 -11.30 -3.05 -3.58
CA GLY A 86 -11.00 -2.82 -2.16
C GLY A 86 -9.61 -2.25 -1.94
N ALA A 87 -8.62 -2.81 -2.64
CA ALA A 87 -7.23 -2.38 -2.65
C ALA A 87 -7.00 -1.10 -3.45
N ARG A 88 -8.04 -0.50 -4.05
CA ARG A 88 -7.95 0.71 -4.89
C ARG A 88 -6.97 0.57 -6.06
N LYS A 89 -6.81 -0.66 -6.57
CA LYS A 89 -5.98 -0.95 -7.74
C LYS A 89 -6.67 -0.40 -9.01
N PRO A 90 -5.91 0.11 -9.99
CA PRO A 90 -6.48 0.52 -11.27
C PRO A 90 -7.07 -0.69 -12.01
N VAL A 91 -8.40 -0.70 -12.17
CA VAL A 91 -9.12 -1.82 -12.79
C VAL A 91 -10.19 -1.31 -13.76
N ALA A 92 -10.27 -1.93 -14.93
CA ALA A 92 -11.37 -1.82 -15.87
C ALA A 92 -12.20 -3.11 -15.82
N ILE A 93 -13.51 -2.98 -15.62
CA ILE A 93 -14.40 -4.13 -15.36
C ILE A 93 -15.47 -4.18 -16.45
N VAL A 94 -15.55 -5.31 -17.15
CA VAL A 94 -16.69 -5.68 -18.01
C VAL A 94 -17.44 -6.79 -17.30
N LEU A 95 -18.71 -6.57 -16.96
CA LEU A 95 -19.46 -7.51 -16.13
C LEU A 95 -20.92 -7.65 -16.57
N GLU A 96 -21.26 -8.87 -16.99
CA GLU A 96 -22.60 -9.30 -17.36
C GLU A 96 -23.10 -10.42 -16.45
N ASP A 97 -24.41 -10.49 -16.24
CA ASP A 97 -25.05 -11.59 -15.53
C ASP A 97 -25.04 -12.86 -16.38
N ILE A 98 -24.88 -14.01 -15.71
CA ILE A 98 -25.05 -15.31 -16.36
C ILE A 98 -26.54 -15.66 -16.38
N LYS A 99 -27.03 -16.13 -17.54
CA LYS A 99 -28.45 -16.44 -17.73
C LYS A 99 -28.70 -17.93 -17.50
N ALA A 100 -29.86 -18.26 -16.94
CA ALA A 100 -30.33 -19.64 -16.94
C ALA A 100 -30.44 -20.14 -18.39
N GLY A 101 -30.05 -21.39 -18.63
CA GLY A 101 -29.98 -21.99 -19.96
C GLY A 101 -28.66 -21.75 -20.70
N THR A 102 -27.75 -20.91 -20.18
CA THR A 102 -26.40 -20.76 -20.76
C THR A 102 -25.64 -22.09 -20.63
N ASP A 103 -24.96 -22.50 -21.70
CA ASP A 103 -24.02 -23.62 -21.66
C ASP A 103 -22.64 -23.13 -21.22
N VAL A 104 -22.12 -23.72 -20.15
CA VAL A 104 -20.76 -23.46 -19.67
C VAL A 104 -20.01 -24.79 -19.61
N TYR A 105 -19.11 -24.99 -20.56
CA TYR A 105 -18.32 -26.21 -20.71
C TYR A 105 -19.16 -27.49 -20.82
N GLY A 106 -20.24 -27.45 -21.61
CA GLY A 106 -21.14 -28.60 -21.81
C GLY A 106 -22.12 -28.86 -20.68
N THR A 107 -22.21 -27.95 -19.70
CA THR A 107 -23.19 -28.00 -18.62
C THR A 107 -24.13 -26.80 -18.73
N THR A 108 -25.43 -27.07 -18.82
CA THR A 108 -26.46 -26.03 -18.81
C THR A 108 -26.66 -25.50 -17.39
N ILE A 109 -26.52 -24.18 -17.24
CA ILE A 109 -26.76 -23.48 -15.98
C ILE A 109 -28.26 -23.42 -15.69
N ASP A 110 -28.70 -23.91 -14.55
CA ASP A 110 -30.10 -23.81 -14.13
C ASP A 110 -30.43 -22.44 -13.50
N ALA A 111 -31.70 -22.20 -13.20
CA ALA A 111 -32.14 -20.92 -12.64
C ALA A 111 -31.61 -20.65 -11.22
N VAL A 112 -31.40 -21.71 -10.42
CA VAL A 112 -30.89 -21.59 -9.04
C VAL A 112 -29.41 -21.28 -9.06
N GLU A 113 -28.64 -21.98 -9.90
CA GLU A 113 -27.21 -21.74 -10.10
C GLU A 113 -26.98 -20.34 -10.69
N ALA A 114 -27.78 -19.91 -11.67
CA ALA A 114 -27.68 -18.56 -12.22
C ALA A 114 -27.93 -17.49 -11.16
N ASP A 115 -28.95 -17.64 -10.31
CA ASP A 115 -29.22 -16.70 -9.21
C ASP A 115 -28.02 -16.62 -8.25
N ASP A 116 -27.48 -17.77 -7.85
CA ASP A 116 -26.36 -17.82 -6.91
C ASP A 116 -25.08 -17.19 -7.48
N LEU A 117 -24.74 -17.51 -8.73
CA LEU A 117 -23.60 -16.90 -9.44
C LEU A 117 -23.76 -15.39 -9.64
N ASN A 118 -24.98 -14.89 -9.81
CA ASN A 118 -25.26 -13.47 -9.99
C ASN A 118 -25.25 -12.68 -8.68
N ARG A 119 -25.42 -13.31 -7.51
CA ARG A 119 -25.25 -12.63 -6.20
C ARG A 119 -23.86 -12.02 -6.06
N GLY A 120 -22.81 -12.77 -6.42
CA GLY A 120 -21.43 -12.26 -6.42
C GLY A 120 -21.24 -11.05 -7.35
N ARG A 121 -21.88 -11.08 -8.52
CA ARG A 121 -21.86 -9.97 -9.49
C ARG A 121 -22.57 -8.72 -8.96
N ILE A 122 -23.68 -8.89 -8.23
CA ILE A 122 -24.39 -7.79 -7.54
C ILE A 122 -23.47 -7.14 -6.50
N PHE A 123 -22.75 -7.93 -5.69
CA PHE A 123 -21.79 -7.37 -4.72
C PHE A 123 -20.68 -6.56 -5.39
N VAL A 124 -20.12 -7.06 -6.51
CA VAL A 124 -19.11 -6.32 -7.28
C VAL A 124 -19.68 -4.99 -7.79
N ARG A 125 -20.91 -4.97 -8.33
CA ARG A 125 -21.55 -3.71 -8.76
C ARG A 125 -21.70 -2.71 -7.62
N ALA A 126 -22.21 -3.15 -6.47
CA ALA A 126 -22.38 -2.29 -5.30
C ALA A 126 -21.03 -1.74 -4.77
N MET A 127 -19.99 -2.58 -4.77
CA MET A 127 -18.66 -2.18 -4.35
C MET A 127 -18.03 -1.19 -5.33
N ALA A 128 -18.16 -1.45 -6.64
CA ALA A 128 -17.68 -0.57 -7.69
C ALA A 128 -18.34 0.81 -7.60
N GLU A 129 -19.67 0.87 -7.43
CA GLU A 129 -20.41 2.12 -7.23
C GLU A 129 -19.89 2.91 -6.02
N ARG A 130 -19.78 2.26 -4.85
CA ARG A 130 -19.26 2.90 -3.63
C ARG A 130 -17.83 3.42 -3.77
N HIS A 131 -17.04 2.81 -4.65
CA HIS A 131 -15.64 3.16 -4.88
C HIS A 131 -15.42 4.05 -6.11
N ASN A 132 -16.49 4.45 -6.82
CA ASN A 132 -16.46 5.19 -8.09
C ASN A 132 -15.67 4.49 -9.20
N VAL A 133 -15.78 3.16 -9.28
CA VAL A 133 -15.20 2.34 -10.35
C VAL A 133 -16.29 2.04 -11.38
N PRO A 134 -16.15 2.45 -12.66
CA PRO A 134 -17.16 2.16 -13.67
C PRO A 134 -17.15 0.69 -14.06
N ILE A 135 -18.34 0.16 -14.35
CA ILE A 135 -18.56 -1.17 -14.93
C ILE A 135 -19.16 -1.00 -16.32
N PHE A 136 -18.62 -1.76 -17.27
CA PHE A 136 -19.08 -1.81 -18.65
C PHE A 136 -19.79 -3.14 -18.93
N THR A 137 -20.69 -3.13 -19.90
CA THR A 137 -21.29 -4.37 -20.43
C THR A 137 -20.74 -4.73 -21.81
N ASP A 138 -20.07 -3.79 -22.49
CA ASP A 138 -19.38 -4.02 -23.75
C ASP A 138 -17.87 -4.18 -23.54
N ILE A 139 -17.30 -5.23 -24.13
CA ILE A 139 -15.87 -5.55 -23.99
C ILE A 139 -15.00 -4.48 -24.63
N ALA A 140 -15.43 -3.93 -25.78
CA ALA A 140 -14.66 -2.92 -26.47
C ALA A 140 -14.66 -1.58 -25.70
N GLU A 141 -15.77 -1.19 -25.09
CA GLU A 141 -15.86 -0.03 -24.19
C GLU A 141 -14.98 -0.20 -22.94
N GLY A 142 -15.06 -1.34 -22.27
CA GLY A 142 -14.20 -1.65 -21.12
C GLY A 142 -12.72 -1.65 -21.49
N THR A 143 -12.37 -2.17 -22.66
CA THR A 143 -11.00 -2.14 -23.18
C THR A 143 -10.53 -0.70 -23.45
N ARG A 144 -11.36 0.14 -24.09
CA ARG A 144 -11.04 1.56 -24.32
C ARG A 144 -10.86 2.32 -23.01
N TYR A 145 -11.68 2.03 -22.00
CA TYR A 145 -11.50 2.60 -20.67
C TYR A 145 -10.19 2.12 -20.01
N CYS A 146 -9.83 0.84 -20.16
CA CYS A 146 -8.53 0.32 -19.71
C CYS A 146 -7.36 1.08 -20.35
N ILE A 147 -7.41 1.34 -21.66
CA ILE A 147 -6.40 2.13 -22.38
C ILE A 147 -6.31 3.55 -21.83
N LYS A 148 -7.46 4.18 -21.51
CA LYS A 148 -7.49 5.49 -20.88
C LYS A 148 -6.77 5.48 -19.52
N LEU A 149 -7.05 4.50 -18.66
CA LEU A 149 -6.36 4.36 -17.37
C LEU A 149 -4.85 4.21 -17.53
N VAL A 150 -4.40 3.39 -18.50
CA VAL A 150 -2.96 3.24 -18.78
C VAL A 150 -2.32 4.57 -19.14
N LYS A 151 -2.95 5.36 -20.01
CA LYS A 151 -2.44 6.69 -20.40
C LYS A 151 -2.41 7.69 -19.23
N GLU A 152 -3.38 7.61 -18.31
CA GLU A 152 -3.42 8.46 -17.12
C GLU A 152 -2.34 8.11 -16.09
N LEU A 153 -1.92 6.83 -16.07
CA LEU A 153 -0.91 6.27 -15.19
C LEU A 153 0.46 6.14 -15.84
N GLU A 154 0.61 6.50 -17.10
CA GLU A 154 1.88 6.44 -17.81
C GLU A 154 2.95 7.26 -17.08
N GLY A 155 4.12 6.65 -16.84
CA GLY A 155 5.20 7.24 -16.04
C GLY A 155 5.02 7.15 -14.52
N SER A 156 3.91 6.60 -14.01
CA SER A 156 3.76 6.31 -12.58
C SER A 156 4.61 5.11 -12.18
N LEU A 157 5.16 5.12 -10.96
CA LEU A 157 5.85 3.97 -10.40
C LEU A 157 4.85 2.96 -9.83
N THR A 158 5.21 1.67 -9.91
CA THR A 158 4.53 0.57 -9.21
C THR A 158 5.19 0.30 -7.85
N LEU A 159 4.49 -0.37 -6.94
CA LEU A 159 5.06 -0.76 -5.64
C LEU A 159 6.34 -1.60 -5.80
N ARG A 160 6.40 -2.46 -6.82
CA ARG A 160 7.61 -3.22 -7.14
C ARG A 160 8.79 -2.29 -7.46
N GLN A 161 8.57 -1.28 -8.30
CA GLN A 161 9.62 -0.31 -8.65
C GLN A 161 10.04 0.54 -7.44
N ILE A 162 9.10 0.87 -6.55
CA ILE A 162 9.42 1.51 -5.26
C ILE A 162 10.33 0.59 -4.44
N ASN A 163 9.94 -0.65 -4.22
CA ASN A 163 10.72 -1.62 -3.44
C ASN A 163 12.09 -1.92 -4.07
N GLU A 164 12.17 -1.99 -5.39
CA GLU A 164 13.43 -2.15 -6.12
C GLU A 164 14.35 -0.94 -5.90
N ALA A 165 13.83 0.28 -5.99
CA ALA A 165 14.59 1.49 -5.67
C ALA A 165 15.05 1.52 -4.20
N LEU A 166 14.21 1.08 -3.26
CA LEU A 166 14.57 1.00 -1.84
C LEU A 166 15.62 -0.08 -1.55
N SER A 167 15.56 -1.22 -2.26
CA SER A 167 16.52 -2.31 -2.10
C SER A 167 17.95 -1.93 -2.50
N GLN A 168 18.11 -0.88 -3.31
CA GLN A 168 19.41 -0.32 -3.71
C GLN A 168 19.97 0.71 -2.72
N ILE A 169 19.25 1.02 -1.64
CA ILE A 169 19.72 1.96 -0.61
C ILE A 169 20.48 1.21 0.46
N GLU A 170 21.75 1.56 0.66
CA GLU A 170 22.55 1.10 1.79
C GLU A 170 22.53 2.13 2.92
N PHE A 171 21.90 1.79 4.06
CA PHE A 171 21.86 2.67 5.24
C PHE A 171 21.70 1.87 6.54
N THR A 172 22.80 1.75 7.31
CA THR A 172 22.87 1.21 8.69
C THR A 172 22.02 -0.06 8.92
N ASN A 173 21.76 -0.48 10.16
CA ASN A 173 20.97 -1.67 10.49
C ASN A 173 19.45 -1.43 10.33
N HIS A 174 19.06 -0.72 9.28
CA HIS A 174 17.66 -0.34 9.03
C HIS A 174 17.18 -0.95 7.72
N VAL A 175 15.89 -1.29 7.71
CA VAL A 175 15.21 -1.88 6.55
C VAL A 175 14.14 -0.91 6.09
N PHE A 176 14.17 -0.52 4.82
CA PHE A 176 13.10 0.25 4.21
C PHE A 176 11.94 -0.64 3.80
N GLN A 177 10.73 -0.15 4.02
CA GLN A 177 9.49 -0.83 3.70
C GLN A 177 8.56 0.14 2.97
N ALA A 178 7.75 -0.39 2.06
CA ALA A 178 6.71 0.36 1.40
C ALA A 178 5.45 -0.46 1.18
N GLU A 179 4.31 0.21 1.16
CA GLU A 179 3.01 -0.34 0.82
C GLU A 179 2.23 0.63 -0.07
N GLU A 180 1.24 0.11 -0.78
CA GLU A 180 0.34 0.96 -1.56
C GLU A 180 -0.60 1.75 -0.66
N ALA A 181 -0.84 2.99 -1.07
CA ALA A 181 -1.80 3.88 -0.47
C ALA A 181 -2.67 4.52 -1.57
N PRO A 182 -3.89 4.98 -1.27
CA PRO A 182 -4.69 5.72 -2.25
C PRO A 182 -3.90 6.89 -2.86
N GLY A 183 -3.66 6.83 -4.17
CA GLY A 183 -2.91 7.85 -4.93
C GLY A 183 -1.38 7.76 -4.84
N GLY A 184 -0.82 6.71 -4.21
CA GLY A 184 0.63 6.60 -4.03
C GLY A 184 1.06 5.46 -3.14
N PHE A 185 2.03 5.73 -2.28
CA PHE A 185 2.70 4.75 -1.42
C PHE A 185 2.97 5.34 -0.05
N HIS A 186 2.94 4.50 0.98
CA HIS A 186 3.59 4.81 2.24
C HIS A 186 4.95 4.15 2.28
N LEU A 187 5.97 4.90 2.69
CA LEU A 187 7.32 4.45 2.95
C LEU A 187 7.64 4.63 4.44
N TRP A 188 8.32 3.66 5.04
CA TRP A 188 8.89 3.80 6.38
C TRP A 188 10.18 2.97 6.48
N LEU A 189 10.95 3.19 7.55
CA LEU A 189 12.06 2.33 7.93
C LEU A 189 11.77 1.64 9.26
N SER A 190 12.33 0.46 9.44
CA SER A 190 12.40 -0.23 10.73
C SER A 190 13.85 -0.53 11.09
N GLY A 191 14.15 -0.61 12.40
CA GLY A 191 15.47 -0.93 12.92
C GLY A 191 15.36 -1.64 14.27
N ILE A 192 16.40 -2.41 14.64
CA ILE A 192 16.49 -3.05 15.96
C ILE A 192 17.28 -2.12 16.88
N GLU A 193 16.60 -1.50 17.83
CA GLU A 193 17.18 -0.49 18.73
C GLU A 193 16.71 -0.71 20.18
N PRO A 194 17.51 -0.30 21.18
CA PRO A 194 17.12 -0.43 22.58
C PRO A 194 15.96 0.51 22.90
N ASP A 195 14.92 0.00 23.54
CA ASP A 195 13.81 0.81 24.02
C ASP A 195 14.30 1.84 25.05
N SER A 196 13.85 3.08 24.91
CA SER A 196 14.37 4.23 25.67
C SER A 196 14.01 4.21 27.16
N TYR A 197 13.09 3.34 27.58
CA TYR A 197 12.69 3.18 28.98
C TYR A 197 13.24 1.90 29.61
N THR A 198 13.22 0.78 28.88
CA THR A 198 13.54 -0.56 29.37
C THR A 198 14.93 -1.03 28.95
N GLY A 199 15.52 -0.42 27.92
CA GLY A 199 16.82 -0.77 27.35
C GLY A 199 16.84 -2.09 26.57
N LYS A 200 15.69 -2.71 26.33
CA LYS A 200 15.60 -3.97 25.58
C LYS A 200 15.66 -3.71 24.09
N MET A 201 16.42 -4.53 23.36
CA MET A 201 16.47 -4.46 21.90
C MET A 201 15.12 -4.90 21.32
N GLU A 202 14.45 -3.98 20.63
CA GLU A 202 13.14 -4.20 20.01
C GLU A 202 13.15 -3.68 18.58
N ILE A 203 12.28 -4.24 17.73
CA ILE A 203 12.03 -3.69 16.40
C ILE A 203 11.18 -2.44 16.58
N GLN A 204 11.70 -1.33 16.10
CA GLN A 204 11.01 -0.04 16.12
C GLN A 204 10.73 0.40 14.68
N GLU A 205 9.57 1.03 14.47
CA GLU A 205 9.14 1.54 13.16
C GLU A 205 9.12 3.06 13.15
N SER A 206 9.55 3.66 12.04
CA SER A 206 9.50 5.10 11.85
C SER A 206 8.08 5.55 11.48
N ARG A 207 7.85 6.86 11.50
CA ARG A 207 6.65 7.43 10.86
C ARG A 207 6.55 7.01 9.39
N ARG A 208 5.32 6.82 8.91
CA ARG A 208 5.04 6.62 7.49
C ARG A 208 5.15 7.94 6.71
N TRP A 209 5.69 7.86 5.51
CA TRP A 209 5.88 8.98 4.57
C TRP A 209 5.09 8.69 3.30
N PHE A 210 4.15 9.57 2.95
CA PHE A 210 3.42 9.44 1.69
C PHE A 210 4.26 9.90 0.51
N ILE A 211 4.24 9.13 -0.58
CA ILE A 211 4.83 9.45 -1.87
C ILE A 211 3.76 9.22 -2.95
N SER A 212 3.56 10.19 -3.84
CA SER A 212 2.60 10.07 -4.96
C SER A 212 2.99 8.95 -5.93
N ASN A 213 2.02 8.32 -6.59
CA ASN A 213 2.30 7.33 -7.63
C ASN A 213 3.00 7.92 -8.87
N LYS A 214 2.88 9.22 -9.11
CA LYS A 214 3.58 9.96 -10.18
C LYS A 214 5.00 10.40 -9.80
N CYS A 215 5.58 9.81 -8.76
CA CYS A 215 6.92 10.15 -8.31
C CYS A 215 7.99 9.55 -9.23
N THR A 216 9.21 10.06 -9.11
CA THR A 216 10.40 9.50 -9.76
C THR A 216 11.19 8.62 -8.78
N PRO A 217 12.08 7.72 -9.26
CA PRO A 217 12.99 7.00 -8.38
C PRO A 217 13.84 7.93 -7.49
N SER A 218 14.16 9.13 -7.98
CA SER A 218 14.87 10.15 -7.18
C SER A 218 14.02 10.66 -6.01
N ASP A 219 12.71 10.82 -6.19
CA ASP A 219 11.80 11.24 -5.12
C ASP A 219 11.68 10.15 -4.04
N VAL A 220 11.69 8.87 -4.44
CA VAL A 220 11.73 7.72 -3.52
C VAL A 220 12.98 7.78 -2.65
N VAL A 221 14.17 7.88 -3.27
CA VAL A 221 15.45 7.92 -2.55
C VAL A 221 15.55 9.14 -1.64
N ARG A 222 15.11 10.33 -2.10
CA ARG A 222 15.10 11.55 -1.28
C ARG A 222 14.14 11.44 -0.09
N THR A 223 12.99 10.78 -0.28
CA THR A 223 12.04 10.54 0.81
C THR A 223 12.58 9.53 1.81
N ALA A 224 13.21 8.45 1.34
CA ALA A 224 13.93 7.50 2.20
C ALA A 224 15.01 8.20 3.03
N PHE A 225 15.81 9.06 2.43
CA PHE A 225 16.80 9.88 3.15
C PHE A 225 16.17 10.83 4.17
N LYS A 226 14.98 11.38 3.90
CA LYS A 226 14.25 12.18 4.88
C LYS A 226 13.72 11.34 6.04
N ALA A 227 13.29 10.11 5.77
CA ALA A 227 12.88 9.17 6.80
C ALA A 227 14.05 8.84 7.74
N THR A 228 15.23 8.51 7.20
CA THR A 228 16.44 8.24 8.00
C THR A 228 16.93 9.47 8.76
N SER A 229 16.92 10.65 8.13
CA SER A 229 17.31 11.90 8.79
C SER A 229 16.41 12.20 9.99
N THR A 230 15.11 11.95 9.86
CA THR A 230 14.13 12.16 10.93
C THR A 230 14.33 11.15 12.06
N TRP A 231 14.66 9.90 11.73
CA TRP A 231 15.03 8.88 12.71
C TRP A 231 16.29 9.27 13.49
N ALA A 232 17.36 9.61 12.79
CA ALA A 232 18.62 10.00 13.45
C ALA A 232 18.45 11.24 14.34
N GLU A 233 17.59 12.17 13.94
CA GLU A 233 17.25 13.35 14.73
C GLU A 233 16.46 12.98 16.00
N HIS A 234 15.52 12.03 15.89
CA HIS A 234 14.80 11.46 17.03
C HIS A 234 15.78 10.86 18.05
N GLU A 235 16.67 9.97 17.60
CA GLU A 235 17.68 9.33 18.45
C GLU A 235 18.62 10.34 19.10
N ALA A 236 19.02 11.37 18.34
CA ALA A 236 19.82 12.46 18.89
C ALA A 236 19.08 13.17 20.03
N ARG A 237 17.80 13.52 19.86
CA ARG A 237 17.02 14.17 20.94
C ARG A 237 16.87 13.28 22.17
N GLU A 238 16.68 11.98 21.99
CA GLU A 238 16.49 11.03 23.09
C GLU A 238 17.74 10.86 23.95
N THR A 239 18.89 10.88 23.30
CA THR A 239 20.20 10.65 23.93
C THR A 239 20.89 11.94 24.39
N PHE A 240 20.45 13.11 23.91
CA PHE A 240 21.06 14.40 24.25
C PHE A 240 20.75 14.84 25.69
N LYS A 241 21.77 14.77 26.55
CA LYS A 241 21.68 15.11 27.97
C LYS A 241 22.56 16.31 28.33
N TYR A 242 22.01 17.26 29.09
CA TYR A 242 22.76 18.34 29.73
C TYR A 242 22.75 18.12 31.24
N LYS A 243 23.94 18.06 31.86
CA LYS A 243 24.12 17.74 33.29
C LYS A 243 23.42 16.43 33.71
N GLY A 244 23.45 15.42 32.84
CA GLY A 244 22.82 14.11 33.09
C GLY A 244 21.31 14.05 32.87
N ALA A 245 20.63 15.19 32.66
CA ALA A 245 19.20 15.26 32.38
C ALA A 245 18.94 15.36 30.87
N ARG A 246 17.93 14.63 30.37
CA ARG A 246 17.44 14.75 28.99
C ARG A 246 16.76 16.11 28.83
N VAL A 247 17.18 16.89 27.85
CA VAL A 247 16.68 18.26 27.63
C VAL A 247 15.79 18.41 26.40
N PHE A 248 15.76 17.41 25.52
CA PHE A 248 14.86 17.35 24.38
C PHE A 248 14.00 16.09 24.46
N SER A 249 12.71 16.20 24.15
CA SER A 249 11.83 15.04 24.05
C SER A 249 11.08 15.05 22.72
N PRO A 250 11.20 14.01 21.87
CA PRO A 250 10.32 13.82 20.72
C PRO A 250 8.89 13.36 21.08
N HIS A 251 8.70 12.70 22.22
CA HIS A 251 7.44 12.02 22.57
C HIS A 251 6.44 12.95 23.26
N PHE A 252 6.02 13.99 22.56
CA PHE A 252 4.93 14.84 23.02
C PHE A 252 3.58 14.24 22.62
N ASP A 253 2.78 13.85 23.60
CA ASP A 253 1.35 13.68 23.39
C ASP A 253 0.75 15.06 23.12
N LEU A 254 0.43 15.32 21.85
CA LEU A 254 -0.04 16.63 21.39
C LEU A 254 -1.32 17.07 22.12
N ASN A 255 -2.19 16.14 22.51
CA ASN A 255 -3.41 16.47 23.25
C ASN A 255 -3.08 16.88 24.68
N LYS A 256 -2.15 16.18 25.35
CA LYS A 256 -1.68 16.58 26.69
C LYS A 256 -0.93 17.91 26.67
N VAL A 257 -0.13 18.17 25.63
CA VAL A 257 0.57 19.45 25.47
C VAL A 257 -0.42 20.59 25.21
N ALA A 258 -1.43 20.39 24.37
CA ALA A 258 -2.48 21.38 24.12
C ALA A 258 -3.33 21.65 25.38
N ALA A 259 -3.69 20.62 26.12
CA ALA A 259 -4.45 20.74 27.37
C ALA A 259 -3.67 21.52 28.45
N ARG A 260 -2.36 21.27 28.60
CA ARG A 260 -1.51 22.01 29.54
C ARG A 260 -1.36 23.49 29.18
N ARG A 261 -1.41 23.85 27.89
CA ARG A 261 -1.40 25.25 27.46
C ARG A 261 -2.71 25.95 27.85
N ASN A 262 -3.83 25.27 27.68
CA ASN A 262 -5.12 25.76 28.13
C ASN A 262 -5.23 25.86 29.65
N GLU A 263 -4.49 25.07 30.43
CA GLU A 263 -4.43 25.20 31.90
C GLU A 263 -3.46 26.33 32.34
N ALA A 264 -2.31 26.48 31.67
CA ALA A 264 -1.34 27.52 31.97
C ALA A 264 -1.84 28.94 31.66
N ASP A 265 -2.75 29.10 30.69
CA ASP A 265 -3.41 30.38 30.39
C ASP A 265 -4.51 30.75 31.43
N ILE A 266 -4.81 29.88 32.41
CA ILE A 266 -5.79 30.15 33.49
C ILE A 266 -5.09 30.63 34.78
N ASP A 267 -3.75 30.58 34.84
CA ASP A 267 -2.98 30.86 36.06
C ASP A 267 -2.07 32.09 35.93
N GLU A 268 -2.53 33.13 35.22
CA GLU A 268 -1.86 34.45 35.18
C GLU A 268 -2.28 35.42 36.30
N ASN A 269 -3.02 34.98 37.33
CA ASN A 269 -3.44 35.85 38.44
C ASN A 269 -3.37 35.17 39.82
N ILE A 270 -2.18 34.86 40.32
CA ILE A 270 -1.92 34.88 41.77
C ILE A 270 -0.52 35.44 42.03
N GLU A 271 -0.45 36.74 42.32
CA GLU A 271 0.66 37.35 43.06
C GLU A 271 0.64 36.88 44.54
N GLU A 272 1.85 36.58 45.03
CA GLU A 272 2.32 36.49 46.43
C GLU A 272 1.59 35.58 47.44
N HIS A 273 2.35 34.68 48.09
CA HIS A 273 2.86 34.94 49.45
C HIS A 273 3.96 33.97 49.91
N VAL A 274 4.93 34.57 50.58
CA VAL A 274 6.16 34.05 51.18
C VAL A 274 5.90 33.16 52.40
N HIS A 275 6.68 32.09 52.58
CA HIS A 275 7.23 31.74 53.90
C HIS A 275 8.55 30.96 53.83
N ASN A 276 9.62 31.65 54.27
CA ASN A 276 10.87 31.13 54.87
C ASN A 276 10.60 29.98 55.87
N THR A 277 11.42 28.95 56.12
CA THR A 277 12.89 28.80 56.35
C THR A 277 13.15 27.29 56.68
N PRO A 278 14.33 26.80 57.13
CA PRO A 278 15.74 27.01 56.75
C PRO A 278 16.47 25.68 56.37
N ALA A 279 17.66 25.80 55.80
CA ALA A 279 18.58 24.68 55.49
C ALA A 279 19.21 24.05 56.75
N PRO A 280 19.59 22.75 56.74
CA PRO A 280 20.44 22.18 57.78
C PRO A 280 21.94 22.38 57.47
N LEU A 281 22.67 22.63 58.56
CA LEU A 281 24.09 22.97 58.66
C LEU A 281 25.05 21.87 58.18
N VAL A 282 26.13 22.34 57.54
CA VAL A 282 27.39 21.64 57.33
C VAL A 282 28.12 21.48 58.67
N VAL A 283 28.59 20.27 58.99
CA VAL A 283 29.65 20.04 59.97
C VAL A 283 30.85 19.45 59.23
N GLN A 284 31.91 20.25 59.10
CA GLN A 284 33.25 19.76 58.80
C GLN A 284 33.95 19.39 60.11
N SER A 285 34.67 18.27 60.15
CA SER A 285 35.82 18.12 61.04
C SER A 285 36.92 17.31 60.37
N ALA A 286 38.14 17.83 60.54
CA ALA A 286 39.37 17.51 59.84
C ALA A 286 39.99 16.12 60.16
N ARG A 287 40.92 15.75 59.28
CA ARG A 287 41.91 14.67 59.41
C ARG A 287 42.76 14.78 60.69
N PRO A 288 43.52 13.71 61.02
CA PRO A 288 44.91 13.90 61.37
C PRO A 288 45.91 13.04 60.57
N CYS A 289 47.17 13.44 60.70
CA CYS A 289 48.35 13.14 59.90
C CYS A 289 48.95 11.72 60.01
N THR A 290 49.80 11.45 59.01
CA THR A 290 50.88 10.46 58.89
C THR A 290 51.73 10.19 60.13
N VAL A 291 52.15 8.94 60.30
CA VAL A 291 53.56 8.48 60.19
C VAL A 291 53.57 7.22 59.33
#